data_AF-A0A1Y5DUD8-F1
#
_entry.id   AF-A0A1Y5DUD8-F1
#
_cell.length_a   1.000
_cell.length_b   1.000
_cell.length_c   1.000
_cell.angle_alpha   90.00
_cell.angle_beta   90.00
_cell.angle_gamma   90.00
#
_symmetry.space_group_name_H-M   'P 1'
#
loop_
_entity.id
_entity.type
_entity.pdbx_description
1 polymer ?
#
loop_
_entity_poly.entity_id
_entity_poly.type
_entity_poly.pdbx_seq_one_letter_code
_entity_poly.pdbx_strand_id
1 'polypeptide(L)'
;LILIDIHRNKEYLEIIIKDNAGGISDEIIDKVFDSHFTTKEDIEGTGIGLYMSKIIVTEHMKGSIEVRNSNFIYEEETYTGAEFKITIPKNLSQTI
;
A
#
# COMPACT_ATOMS: atom_id res chain seq x y z
N LEU A 1 10.81 9.78 6.59
CA LEU A 1 11.31 8.39 6.75
C LEU A 1 10.41 7.48 5.94
N ILE A 2 10.99 6.54 5.19
CA ILE A 2 10.24 5.47 4.54
C ILE A 2 10.93 4.16 4.92
N LEU A 3 10.17 3.23 5.50
CA LEU A 3 10.63 1.88 5.82
C LEU A 3 10.01 0.89 4.84
N ILE A 4 10.82 -0.06 4.37
CA ILE A 4 10.38 -1.10 3.45
C ILE A 4 10.87 -2.43 4.00
N ASP A 5 9.92 -3.27 4.40
CA ASP A 5 10.17 -4.63 4.85
C ASP A 5 9.68 -5.61 3.78
N ILE A 6 10.47 -6.65 3.51
CA ILE A 6 10.12 -7.69 2.55
C ILE A 6 10.22 -9.04 3.23
N HIS A 7 9.09 -9.74 3.31
CA HIS A 7 8.99 -11.08 3.85
C HIS A 7 8.65 -12.06 2.73
N ARG A 8 9.43 -13.13 2.63
CA ARG A 8 9.19 -14.18 1.65
C ARG A 8 8.91 -15.47 2.39
N ASN A 9 7.75 -16.08 2.14
CA ASN A 9 7.49 -17.44 2.57
C ASN A 9 7.34 -18.37 1.36
N LYS A 10 6.78 -19.57 1.56
CA LYS A 10 6.60 -20.56 0.49
C LYS A 10 5.53 -20.13 -0.53
N GLU A 11 4.43 -19.56 -0.06
CA GLU A 11 3.23 -19.25 -0.84
C GLU A 11 3.23 -17.84 -1.44
N TYR A 12 3.75 -16.85 -0.71
CA TYR A 12 3.68 -15.44 -1.10
C TYR A 12 4.96 -14.65 -0.80
N LEU A 13 5.09 -13.53 -1.49
CA LEU A 13 5.95 -12.41 -1.19
C LEU A 13 5.10 -11.32 -0.54
N GLU A 14 5.48 -10.87 0.64
CA GLU A 14 4.86 -9.75 1.34
C GLU A 14 5.84 -8.57 1.34
N ILE A 15 5.33 -7.40 0.97
CA ILE A 15 6.06 -6.14 0.95
C ILE A 15 5.27 -5.16 1.82
N ILE A 16 5.91 -4.65 2.86
CA ILE A 16 5.32 -3.68 3.77
C ILE A 16 6.07 -2.37 3.61
N ILE A 17 5.36 -1.30 3.26
CA ILE A 17 5.91 0.04 3.07
C ILE A 17 5.27 0.94 4.11
N LYS A 18 6.09 1.63 4.91
CA LYS A 18 5.61 2.58 5.93
C LYS A 18 6.24 3.95 5.71
N ASP A 19 5.44 5.00 5.80
CA ASP A 19 5.94 6.38 5.91
C ASP A 19 5.75 6.91 7.34
N ASN A 20 6.23 8.14 7.59
CA ASN A 20 6.02 8.86 8.84
C ASN A 20 5.24 10.17 8.63
N ALA A 21 4.33 10.21 7.66
CA ALA A 21 3.64 11.42 7.23
C ALA A 21 2.33 11.70 8.01
N GLY A 22 2.12 11.06 9.17
CA GLY A 22 0.94 11.27 10.02
C GLY A 22 -0.28 10.44 9.64
N GLY A 23 -0.21 9.66 8.56
CA GLY A 23 -1.27 8.73 8.15
C GLY A 23 -2.33 9.35 7.25
N ILE A 24 -3.46 8.66 7.14
CA ILE A 24 -4.60 8.97 6.27
C ILE A 24 -5.83 9.13 7.16
N SER A 25 -6.65 10.17 6.94
CA SER A 25 -7.90 10.33 7.71
C SER A 25 -8.83 9.13 7.51
N ASP A 26 -9.44 8.64 8.60
CA ASP A 26 -10.35 7.49 8.57
C ASP A 26 -11.56 7.71 7.63
N GLU A 27 -11.96 8.96 7.40
CA GLU A 27 -13.06 9.32 6.50
C GLU A 27 -12.75 9.05 5.01
N ILE A 28 -11.47 8.93 4.67
CA ILE A 28 -11.00 8.80 3.28
C ILE A 28 -10.15 7.56 3.05
N ILE A 29 -9.75 6.82 4.08
CA ILE A 29 -8.82 5.70 3.95
C ILE A 29 -9.36 4.60 3.02
N ASP A 30 -10.66 4.36 3.04
CA ASP A 30 -11.31 3.37 2.16
C ASP A 30 -11.39 3.84 0.70
N LYS A 31 -11.21 5.13 0.45
CA LYS A 31 -11.31 5.75 -0.88
C LYS A 31 -9.97 5.92 -1.58
N VAL A 32 -8.84 5.68 -0.90
CA VAL A 32 -7.53 6.02 -1.48
C VAL A 32 -7.15 5.18 -2.70
N PHE A 33 -7.82 4.04 -2.91
CA PHE A 33 -7.67 3.22 -4.09
C PHE A 33 -8.72 3.52 -5.18
N ASP A 34 -9.64 4.45 -4.95
CA ASP A 34 -10.63 4.85 -5.94
C ASP A 34 -9.97 5.64 -7.07
N SER A 35 -10.48 5.43 -8.28
CA SER A 35 -10.00 6.14 -9.46
C SER A 35 -10.19 7.65 -9.29
N HIS A 36 -9.16 8.43 -9.59
CA HIS A 36 -9.14 9.89 -9.49
C HIS A 36 -9.35 10.46 -8.08
N PHE A 37 -9.24 9.64 -7.04
CA PHE A 37 -9.28 10.15 -5.66
C PHE A 37 -7.99 10.93 -5.34
N THR A 38 -8.15 12.19 -4.93
CA THR A 38 -7.04 13.07 -4.52
C THR A 38 -7.52 14.06 -3.47
N THR A 39 -6.66 14.39 -2.51
CA THR A 39 -6.88 15.49 -1.55
C THR A 39 -6.16 16.77 -1.96
N LYS A 40 -5.46 16.75 -3.10
CA LYS A 40 -4.63 17.85 -3.60
C LYS A 40 -5.32 18.52 -4.79
N GLU A 41 -6.46 19.16 -4.53
CA GLU A 41 -7.29 19.79 -5.57
C GLU A 41 -6.51 20.78 -6.47
N ASP A 42 -5.47 21.43 -5.94
CA ASP A 42 -4.67 22.46 -6.63
C ASP A 42 -3.33 21.98 -7.23
N ILE A 43 -2.97 20.70 -7.05
CA ILE A 43 -1.73 20.12 -7.59
C ILE A 43 -2.15 19.12 -8.67
N GLU A 44 -1.41 19.00 -9.77
CA GLU A 44 -1.63 18.07 -10.90
C GLU A 44 -1.60 16.56 -10.52
N GLY A 45 -1.95 16.19 -9.29
CA GLY A 45 -2.17 14.82 -8.86
C GLY A 45 -3.49 14.32 -9.42
N THR A 46 -3.40 13.56 -10.52
CA THR A 46 -4.55 12.94 -11.19
C THR A 46 -5.32 11.92 -10.32
N GLY A 47 -4.80 11.54 -9.15
CA GLY A 47 -5.40 10.51 -8.29
C GLY A 47 -5.33 9.10 -8.88
N ILE A 48 -4.47 8.86 -9.87
CA ILE A 48 -4.42 7.58 -10.62
C ILE A 48 -3.44 6.58 -9.99
N GLY A 49 -2.42 7.03 -9.26
CA GLY A 49 -1.30 6.17 -8.85
C GLY A 49 -1.70 4.97 -7.97
N LEU A 50 -2.45 5.21 -6.89
CA LEU A 50 -2.89 4.14 -5.98
C LEU A 50 -3.92 3.23 -6.65
N TYR A 51 -4.83 3.79 -7.43
CA TYR A 51 -5.77 3.01 -8.25
C TYR A 51 -5.02 2.06 -9.20
N MET A 52 -4.02 2.55 -9.96
CA MET A 52 -3.22 1.70 -10.84
C MET A 52 -2.44 0.64 -10.07
N SER A 53 -1.90 0.98 -8.90
CA SER A 53 -1.23 0.02 -8.03
C SER A 53 -2.19 -1.10 -7.60
N LYS A 54 -3.44 -0.76 -7.25
CA LYS A 54 -4.50 -1.74 -6.94
C LYS A 54 -4.74 -2.67 -8.12
N ILE A 55 -4.96 -2.13 -9.32
CA ILE A 55 -5.21 -2.91 -10.53
C ILE A 55 -4.04 -3.83 -10.86
N ILE A 56 -2.80 -3.33 -10.83
CA ILE A 56 -1.60 -4.14 -11.09
C ILE A 56 -1.52 -5.30 -10.10
N VAL A 57 -1.64 -5.01 -8.81
CA VAL A 57 -1.51 -6.04 -7.77
C VAL A 57 -2.65 -7.06 -7.83
N THR A 58 -3.91 -6.63 -7.94
CA THR A 58 -5.06 -7.55 -7.89
C THR A 58 -5.30 -8.26 -9.22
N GLU A 59 -5.35 -7.53 -10.33
CA GLU A 59 -5.79 -8.08 -11.61
C GLU A 59 -4.66 -8.82 -12.34
N HIS A 60 -3.45 -8.26 -12.31
CA HIS A 60 -2.32 -8.78 -13.08
C HIS A 60 -1.43 -9.71 -12.25
N MET A 61 -1.27 -9.46 -10.96
CA MET A 61 -0.39 -10.25 -10.09
C MET A 61 -1.14 -11.25 -9.20
N LYS A 62 -2.48 -11.22 -9.20
CA LYS A 62 -3.34 -12.07 -8.35
C LYS A 62 -3.01 -11.92 -6.85
N GLY A 63 -2.56 -10.75 -6.47
CA GLY A 63 -2.19 -10.38 -5.11
C GLY A 63 -3.24 -9.52 -4.42
N SER A 64 -2.86 -8.98 -3.26
CA SER A 64 -3.63 -7.98 -2.52
C SER A 64 -2.76 -6.77 -2.19
N ILE A 65 -3.38 -5.61 -2.15
CA ILE A 65 -2.81 -4.38 -1.59
C ILE A 65 -3.83 -3.78 -0.63
N GLU A 66 -3.37 -3.45 0.56
CA GLU A 66 -4.12 -2.93 1.69
C GLU A 66 -3.38 -1.72 2.26
N VAL A 67 -4.13 -0.81 2.87
CA VAL A 67 -3.58 0.36 3.58
C VAL A 67 -4.18 0.44 4.98
N ARG A 68 -3.37 0.88 5.94
CA ARG A 68 -3.82 1.22 7.30
C ARG A 68 -2.91 2.28 7.90
N ASN A 69 -3.39 3.02 8.90
CA ASN A 69 -2.50 3.80 9.74
C ASN A 69 -1.72 2.89 10.71
N SER A 70 -0.48 3.26 11.00
CA SER A 70 0.42 2.46 11.83
C SER A 70 1.30 3.37 12.70
N ASN A 71 1.47 2.99 13.96
CA ASN A 71 2.47 3.54 14.87
C ASN A 71 3.64 2.56 14.94
N PHE A 72 4.85 3.03 14.75
CA PHE A 72 6.05 2.19 14.76
C PHE A 72 7.24 2.91 15.38
N ILE A 73 8.19 2.14 15.87
CA ILE A 73 9.42 2.64 16.50
C ILE A 73 10.58 2.47 15.53
N TYR A 74 11.39 3.51 15.37
CA TYR A 74 12.65 3.47 14.62
C TYR A 74 13.68 4.33 15.36
N GLU A 75 14.87 3.78 15.61
CA GLU A 75 15.94 4.47 16.37
C GLU A 75 15.45 5.10 17.70
N GLU A 76 14.72 4.31 18.50
CA GLU A 76 14.15 4.71 19.81
C GLU A 76 13.08 5.80 19.76
N GLU A 77 12.76 6.33 18.58
CA GLU A 77 11.71 7.33 18.35
C GLU A 77 10.41 6.69 17.83
N THR A 78 9.26 7.26 18.21
CA THR A 78 7.94 6.81 17.74
C THR A 78 7.46 7.64 16.56
N TYR A 79 7.02 6.97 15.50
CA TYR A 79 6.48 7.59 14.30
C TYR A 79 5.06 7.10 14.02
N THR A 80 4.27 7.96 13.40
CA THR A 80 2.93 7.67 12.90
C THR A 80 2.90 7.93 11.40
N GLY A 81 2.32 7.01 10.64
CA GLY A 81 2.17 7.18 9.19
C GLY A 81 1.27 6.12 8.56
N ALA A 82 1.25 6.09 7.23
CA ALA A 82 0.52 5.08 6.50
C ALA A 82 1.40 3.83 6.29
N GLU A 83 0.77 2.66 6.41
CA GLU A 83 1.35 1.36 6.09
C GLU A 83 0.60 0.75 4.91
N PHE A 84 1.31 0.54 3.82
CA PHE A 84 0.84 -0.21 2.66
C PHE A 84 1.41 -1.63 2.72
N LYS A 85 0.53 -2.62 2.67
CA LYS A 85 0.89 -4.03 2.64
C LYS A 85 0.50 -4.61 1.29
N ILE A 86 1.47 -5.13 0.57
CA ILE A 86 1.31 -5.78 -0.72
C ILE A 86 1.66 -7.26 -0.56
N THR A 87 0.74 -8.15 -0.93
CA THR A 87 0.95 -9.60 -0.90
C THR A 87 0.82 -10.15 -2.32
N ILE A 88 1.84 -10.85 -2.80
CA ILE A 88 1.90 -11.41 -4.17
C ILE A 88 2.11 -12.92 -4.06
N PRO A 89 1.23 -13.76 -4.65
CA PRO A 89 1.43 -15.21 -4.67
C PRO A 89 2.66 -15.58 -5.52
N LYS A 90 3.46 -16.54 -5.05
CA LYS A 90 4.65 -17.01 -5.74
C LYS A 90 4.35 -18.06 -6.81
N ASN A 91 3.25 -18.79 -6.64
CA ASN A 91 2.80 -19.81 -7.59
C ASN A 91 1.57 -19.29 -8.33
N LEU A 92 1.80 -18.69 -9.50
CA LEU A 92 0.76 -18.57 -10.51
C LEU A 92 0.63 -19.96 -11.16
N SER A 93 -0.10 -20.88 -10.53
CA SER A 93 -0.53 -22.08 -11.25
C SER A 93 -1.36 -21.60 -12.43
N GLN A 94 -0.76 -21.63 -13.62
CA GLN A 94 -1.48 -21.58 -14.88
C GLN A 94 -2.46 -22.75 -14.83
N THR A 95 -3.74 -22.45 -14.64
CA THR A 95 -4.77 -23.45 -14.95
C THR A 95 -4.71 -23.61 -16.46
N ILE A 96 -4.33 -24.82 -16.86
CA ILE A 96 -4.21 -25.33 -18.23
C ILE A 96 -5.51 -25.07 -19.00
#